data_AF-A0A8K0K7Y9-F1
#
_entry.id   AF-A0A8K0K7Y9-F1
#
_cell.length_a   1.000
_cell.length_b   1.000
_cell.length_c   1.000
_cell.angle_alpha   90.00
_cell.angle_beta   90.00
_cell.angle_gamma   90.00
#
_symmetry.space_group_name_H-M   'P 1'
#
loop_
_entity.id
_entity.type
_entity.pdbx_description
1 polymer ?
#
loop_
_entity_poly.entity_id
_entity_poly.type
_entity_poly.pdbx_seq_one_letter_code
_entity_poly.pdbx_strand_id
1 'polypeptide(L)'
;MVTTAQEEVQAAMERDDYESPQVSESSKEESISPVVVLGKGSPENLKFDWMITGWSQCSQTCGGTGFQMRAAHCMVRLHNTTQNVDGNLCEDAGLATPPTIQKCGMEECPRWRADAWTSCEESRCFTWNTAMQRREVSCQLPNGSNVDTKLCSERNKPPQRQECYNEKCKGTWKVGEWSECAAPCETQGIKYRILQCVWFGTKKPAGNACRDQPRPSVMKVCKGRPCSQ
;
A
#
# COMPACT_ATOMS: atom_id res chain seq x y z
N MET A 1 -54.53 3.99 10.71
CA MET A 1 -54.51 5.33 10.09
C MET A 1 -53.18 5.41 9.33
N VAL A 2 -52.98 4.75 8.19
CA VAL A 2 -53.65 4.89 6.87
C VAL A 2 -53.85 6.35 6.50
N THR A 3 -52.98 6.85 5.61
CA THR A 3 -53.25 7.45 4.28
C THR A 3 -51.95 8.18 3.87
N THR A 4 -51.21 7.84 2.80
CA THR A 4 -51.49 8.12 1.35
C THR A 4 -51.87 9.61 1.15
N ALA A 5 -51.40 10.37 0.19
CA ALA A 5 -50.93 10.13 -1.17
C ALA A 5 -50.19 11.44 -1.62
N GLN A 6 -49.16 11.44 -2.46
CA GLN A 6 -49.24 11.45 -3.93
C GLN A 6 -50.56 12.00 -4.49
N GLU A 7 -50.51 13.06 -5.28
CA GLU A 7 -51.26 13.25 -6.54
C GLU A 7 -51.13 14.73 -6.95
N GLU A 8 -50.48 15.03 -8.08
CA GLU A 8 -51.04 15.14 -9.44
C GLU A 8 -51.59 16.57 -9.69
N VAL A 9 -51.54 17.17 -10.87
CA VAL A 9 -52.32 16.78 -12.07
C VAL A 9 -51.87 17.59 -13.29
N GLN A 10 -51.89 16.90 -14.45
CA GLN A 10 -52.03 17.28 -15.87
C GLN A 10 -51.52 18.66 -16.38
N ALA A 11 -50.73 18.75 -17.46
CA ALA A 11 -50.91 18.29 -18.86
C ALA A 11 -51.99 19.03 -19.68
N ALA A 12 -51.56 19.65 -20.79
CA ALA A 12 -52.11 19.60 -22.16
C ALA A 12 -51.43 20.70 -23.01
N MET A 13 -50.63 20.36 -24.04
CA MET A 13 -50.98 20.36 -25.50
C MET A 13 -51.15 21.79 -26.06
N GLU A 14 -50.52 22.24 -27.15
CA GLU A 14 -50.28 21.63 -28.48
C GLU A 14 -49.11 22.28 -29.28
N ARG A 15 -48.50 21.49 -30.21
CA ARG A 15 -48.05 21.78 -31.61
C ARG A 15 -47.07 22.94 -31.90
N ASP A 16 -46.11 22.90 -32.84
CA ASP A 16 -45.64 22.01 -33.92
C ASP A 16 -44.19 22.47 -34.24
N ASP A 17 -43.24 21.54 -34.46
CA ASP A 17 -42.19 21.57 -35.51
C ASP A 17 -41.16 20.46 -35.24
N TYR A 18 -41.32 19.34 -35.95
CA TYR A 18 -40.41 18.21 -35.96
C TYR A 18 -39.45 18.39 -37.15
N GLU A 19 -38.29 18.99 -36.89
CA GLU A 19 -37.19 19.02 -37.85
C GLU A 19 -36.45 17.67 -37.78
N SER A 20 -36.60 16.87 -38.83
CA SER A 20 -35.98 15.56 -38.98
C SER A 20 -34.45 15.67 -39.08
N PRO A 21 -33.66 14.87 -38.35
CA PRO A 21 -32.25 14.69 -38.67
C PRO A 21 -32.15 13.97 -40.02
N GLN A 22 -31.46 14.58 -40.98
CA GLN A 22 -31.21 13.98 -42.28
C GLN A 22 -30.46 12.66 -42.11
N VAL A 23 -31.05 11.60 -42.66
CA VAL A 23 -30.39 10.31 -42.88
C VAL A 23 -29.24 10.57 -43.85
N SER A 24 -28.01 10.63 -43.36
CA SER A 24 -26.84 10.54 -44.25
C SER A 24 -26.77 9.10 -44.74
N GLU A 25 -27.11 8.93 -46.00
CA GLU A 25 -26.90 7.72 -46.79
C GLU A 25 -25.48 7.19 -46.50
N SER A 26 -25.40 6.08 -45.77
CA SER A 26 -24.15 5.36 -45.57
C SER A 26 -23.80 4.71 -46.91
N SER A 27 -23.11 5.48 -47.74
CA SER A 27 -22.29 4.92 -48.80
C SER A 27 -21.36 3.89 -48.15
N LYS A 28 -21.56 2.62 -48.51
CA LYS A 28 -20.55 1.58 -48.31
C LYS A 28 -19.32 2.02 -49.10
N GLU A 29 -18.43 2.77 -48.47
CA GLU A 29 -17.05 2.86 -48.93
C GLU A 29 -16.44 1.48 -48.67
N GLU A 30 -16.41 0.65 -49.73
CA GLU A 30 -15.41 -0.41 -49.80
C GLU A 30 -14.06 0.27 -49.68
N SER A 31 -13.39 0.08 -48.55
CA SER A 31 -12.04 0.55 -48.33
C SER A 31 -11.13 -0.15 -49.33
N ILE A 32 -10.87 0.49 -50.48
CA ILE A 32 -9.89 0.03 -51.45
C ILE A 32 -8.54 0.07 -50.73
N SER A 33 -8.02 -1.10 -50.35
CA SER A 33 -6.68 -1.24 -49.80
C SER A 33 -5.69 -0.55 -50.76
N PRO A 34 -4.76 0.29 -50.27
CA PRO A 34 -3.88 1.05 -51.13
C PRO A 34 -3.07 0.13 -52.03
N VAL A 35 -3.00 0.45 -53.33
CA VAL A 35 -2.22 -0.31 -54.30
C VAL A 35 -0.73 -0.14 -53.98
N VAL A 36 -0.08 -1.22 -53.54
CA VAL A 36 1.35 -1.21 -53.20
C VAL A 36 2.17 -1.63 -54.43
N VAL A 37 2.96 -0.69 -54.99
CA VAL A 37 3.83 -0.94 -56.14
C VAL A 37 5.22 -1.37 -55.67
N LEU A 38 5.56 -2.65 -55.84
CA LEU A 38 6.82 -3.25 -55.36
C LEU A 38 7.96 -3.26 -56.42
N GLY A 39 7.65 -2.86 -57.66
CA GLY A 39 8.57 -2.86 -58.80
C GLY A 39 8.16 -3.84 -59.92
N LYS A 40 9.06 -4.12 -60.86
CA LYS A 40 8.85 -5.10 -61.94
C LYS A 40 9.21 -6.50 -61.44
N GLY A 41 8.28 -7.44 -61.53
CA GLY A 41 8.45 -8.83 -61.11
C GLY A 41 7.27 -9.71 -61.52
N SER A 42 7.40 -11.01 -61.28
CA SER A 42 6.34 -12.01 -61.49
C SER A 42 5.70 -12.42 -60.15
N PRO A 43 4.40 -12.77 -60.10
CA PRO A 43 3.73 -13.20 -58.87
C PRO A 43 4.44 -14.34 -58.13
N GLU A 44 5.09 -15.24 -58.86
CA GLU A 44 5.82 -16.39 -58.30
C GLU A 44 7.08 -16.03 -57.50
N ASN A 45 7.57 -14.78 -57.62
CA ASN A 45 8.73 -14.29 -56.88
C ASN A 45 8.35 -13.50 -55.62
N LEU A 46 7.06 -13.30 -55.36
CA LEU A 46 6.58 -12.63 -54.16
C LEU A 46 6.66 -13.58 -52.96
N LYS A 47 7.32 -13.12 -51.89
CA LYS A 47 7.37 -13.83 -50.62
C LYS A 47 6.66 -13.01 -49.55
N PHE A 48 5.62 -13.58 -48.96
CA PHE A 48 4.93 -13.01 -47.82
C PHE A 48 5.54 -13.55 -46.52
N ASP A 49 5.59 -12.71 -45.49
CA ASP A 49 6.12 -13.05 -44.18
C ASP A 49 5.48 -12.17 -43.11
N TRP A 50 5.29 -12.70 -41.90
CA TRP A 50 4.78 -11.92 -40.79
C TRP A 50 5.93 -11.30 -40.01
N MET A 51 6.00 -9.97 -39.97
CA MET A 51 6.85 -9.26 -39.02
C MET A 51 6.12 -9.17 -37.67
N ILE A 52 6.69 -9.76 -36.63
CA ILE A 52 6.09 -9.83 -35.30
C ILE A 52 6.96 -9.06 -34.30
N THR A 53 6.35 -8.21 -33.48
CA THR A 53 7.06 -7.49 -32.42
C THR A 53 7.25 -8.35 -31.16
N GLY A 54 8.08 -7.88 -30.23
CA GLY A 54 8.09 -8.40 -28.86
C GLY A 54 6.72 -8.21 -28.18
N TRP A 55 6.47 -9.03 -27.16
CA TRP A 55 5.30 -8.88 -26.29
C TRP A 55 5.42 -7.63 -25.42
N SER A 56 4.29 -6.97 -25.16
CA SER A 56 4.18 -5.91 -24.16
C SER A 56 4.42 -6.46 -22.76
N GLN A 57 4.55 -5.56 -21.78
CA GLN A 57 4.40 -5.96 -20.39
C GLN A 57 3.00 -6.54 -20.15
N CYS A 58 2.91 -7.45 -19.18
CA CYS A 58 1.63 -8.04 -18.82
C CYS A 58 0.72 -6.99 -18.19
N SER A 59 -0.54 -6.93 -18.61
CA SER A 59 -1.53 -5.99 -18.08
C SER A 59 -1.76 -6.16 -16.57
N GLN A 60 -1.59 -7.38 -16.06
CA GLN A 60 -1.64 -7.70 -14.63
C GLN A 60 -0.58 -8.75 -14.30
N THR A 61 0.21 -8.51 -13.26
CA THR A 61 1.28 -9.44 -12.86
C THR A 61 0.75 -10.69 -12.14
N CYS A 62 -0.49 -10.64 -11.64
CA CYS A 62 -1.15 -11.75 -10.95
C CYS A 62 -2.69 -11.66 -11.04
N GLY A 63 -3.40 -12.71 -10.62
CA GLY A 63 -4.86 -12.77 -10.58
C GLY A 63 -5.50 -13.52 -11.75
N GLY A 64 -4.70 -14.16 -12.61
CA GLY A 64 -5.18 -15.03 -13.70
C GLY A 64 -5.84 -14.30 -14.88
N THR A 65 -6.00 -12.98 -14.80
CA THR A 65 -6.66 -12.15 -15.83
C THR A 65 -5.68 -11.27 -16.62
N GLY A 66 -4.38 -11.52 -16.50
CA GLY A 66 -3.34 -10.78 -17.21
C GLY A 66 -3.27 -11.17 -18.69
N PHE A 67 -3.05 -10.18 -19.55
CA PHE A 67 -2.80 -10.37 -20.97
C PHE A 67 -1.67 -9.45 -21.43
N GLN A 68 -0.91 -9.91 -22.41
CA GLN A 68 0.11 -9.12 -23.10
C GLN A 68 -0.20 -9.13 -24.60
N MET A 69 0.21 -8.05 -25.26
CA MET A 69 -0.10 -7.79 -26.66
C MET A 69 1.17 -7.63 -27.47
N ARG A 70 1.11 -7.97 -28.75
CA ARG A 70 2.18 -7.70 -29.73
C ARG A 70 1.56 -7.35 -31.08
N ALA A 71 2.29 -6.62 -31.89
CA ALA A 71 1.87 -6.34 -33.26
C ALA A 71 2.37 -7.43 -34.22
N ALA A 72 1.56 -7.71 -35.24
CA ALA A 72 1.91 -8.54 -36.38
C ALA A 72 1.57 -7.76 -37.65
N HIS A 73 2.53 -7.63 -38.54
CA HIS A 73 2.42 -6.90 -39.79
C HIS A 73 2.76 -7.81 -40.96
N CYS A 74 1.89 -7.90 -41.96
CA CYS A 74 2.19 -8.66 -43.17
C CYS A 74 3.21 -7.88 -43.98
N MET A 75 4.30 -8.55 -44.35
CA MET A 75 5.35 -7.98 -45.18
C MET A 75 5.44 -8.77 -46.47
N VAL A 76 5.50 -8.07 -47.60
CA VAL A 76 5.78 -8.65 -48.90
C VAL A 76 7.20 -8.30 -49.32
N ARG A 77 7.94 -9.29 -49.81
CA ARG A 77 9.30 -9.17 -50.31
C ARG A 77 9.35 -9.48 -51.80
N LEU A 78 9.93 -8.54 -52.56
CA LEU A 78 10.28 -8.71 -53.97
C LEU A 78 11.70 -8.17 -54.18
N HIS A 79 12.65 -9.06 -54.52
CA HIS A 79 14.07 -8.74 -54.58
C HIS A 79 14.60 -8.13 -53.26
N ASN A 80 15.06 -6.86 -53.28
CA ASN A 80 15.54 -6.12 -52.11
C ASN A 80 14.48 -5.20 -51.50
N THR A 81 13.26 -5.18 -52.06
CA THR A 81 12.16 -4.34 -51.58
C THR A 81 11.32 -5.14 -50.58
N THR A 82 11.15 -4.60 -49.37
CA THR A 82 10.21 -5.12 -48.37
C THR A 82 9.19 -4.03 -48.05
N GLN A 83 7.90 -4.34 -48.10
CA GLN A 83 6.83 -3.39 -47.77
C GLN A 83 5.81 -4.02 -46.84
N ASN A 84 5.20 -3.18 -46.00
CA ASN A 84 4.09 -3.55 -45.14
C ASN A 84 2.79 -3.51 -45.94
N VAL A 85 1.99 -4.55 -45.85
CA VAL A 85 0.74 -4.71 -46.60
C VAL A 85 -0.37 -5.21 -45.68
N ASP A 86 -1.58 -5.23 -46.22
CA ASP A 86 -2.75 -5.75 -45.52
C ASP A 86 -2.55 -7.20 -45.08
N GLY A 87 -3.04 -7.54 -43.88
CA GLY A 87 -2.92 -8.87 -43.29
C GLY A 87 -3.51 -9.98 -44.15
N ASN A 88 -4.59 -9.68 -44.88
CA ASN A 88 -5.29 -10.63 -45.74
C ASN A 88 -4.37 -11.24 -46.81
N LEU A 89 -3.37 -10.50 -47.30
CA LEU A 89 -2.44 -11.03 -48.31
C LEU A 89 -1.53 -12.14 -47.78
N CYS A 90 -1.16 -12.09 -46.50
CA CYS A 90 -0.42 -13.17 -45.87
C CYS A 90 -1.34 -14.39 -45.63
N GLU A 91 -2.61 -14.17 -45.29
CA GLU A 91 -3.60 -15.25 -45.12
C GLU A 91 -3.91 -15.95 -46.45
N ASP A 92 -4.10 -15.19 -47.54
CA ASP A 92 -4.29 -15.68 -48.90
C ASP A 92 -3.05 -16.44 -49.42
N ALA A 93 -1.85 -16.04 -48.98
CA ALA A 93 -0.61 -16.78 -49.22
C ALA A 93 -0.50 -18.06 -48.39
N GLY A 94 -1.52 -18.41 -47.60
CA GLY A 94 -1.58 -19.62 -46.78
C GLY A 94 -0.80 -19.53 -45.47
N LEU A 95 -0.41 -18.32 -45.03
CA LEU A 95 0.31 -18.14 -43.77
C LEU A 95 -0.68 -17.98 -42.62
N ALA A 96 -0.47 -18.73 -41.54
CA ALA A 96 -1.29 -18.62 -40.34
C ALA A 96 -1.09 -17.27 -39.64
N THR A 97 -2.19 -16.58 -39.33
CA THR A 97 -2.19 -15.31 -38.59
C THR A 97 -1.59 -15.50 -37.19
N PRO A 98 -0.49 -14.81 -36.84
CA PRO A 98 0.14 -14.97 -35.54
C PRO A 98 -0.75 -14.45 -34.41
N PRO A 99 -0.73 -15.07 -33.22
CA PRO A 99 -1.48 -14.54 -32.09
C PRO A 99 -0.92 -13.19 -31.66
N THR A 100 -1.78 -12.18 -31.53
CA THR A 100 -1.43 -10.82 -31.10
C THR A 100 -1.75 -10.56 -29.63
N ILE A 101 -2.46 -11.49 -28.97
CA ILE A 101 -2.81 -11.44 -27.55
C ILE A 101 -2.51 -12.82 -26.94
N GLN A 102 -1.92 -12.84 -25.75
CA GLN A 102 -1.79 -14.05 -24.96
C GLN A 102 -1.96 -13.79 -23.47
N LYS A 103 -2.42 -14.82 -22.73
CA LYS A 103 -2.48 -14.78 -21.26
C LYS A 103 -1.09 -14.67 -20.66
N CYS A 104 -0.99 -13.96 -19.54
CA CYS A 104 0.24 -13.82 -18.78
C CYS A 104 -0.08 -13.49 -17.31
N GLY A 105 0.98 -13.43 -16.49
CA GLY A 105 0.86 -13.18 -15.06
C GLY A 105 0.65 -14.46 -14.26
N MET A 106 0.73 -14.33 -12.93
CA MET A 106 0.50 -15.42 -12.01
C MET A 106 -1.00 -15.67 -11.81
N GLU A 107 -1.40 -16.92 -11.56
CA GLU A 107 -2.80 -17.25 -11.28
C GLU A 107 -3.27 -16.57 -9.98
N GLU A 108 -2.47 -16.65 -8.93
CA GLU A 108 -2.79 -16.08 -7.62
C GLU A 108 -1.84 -14.94 -7.25
N CYS A 109 -2.40 -13.89 -6.64
CA CYS A 109 -1.62 -12.75 -6.18
C CYS A 109 -0.92 -13.02 -4.83
N PRO A 110 0.30 -12.49 -4.65
CA PRO A 110 0.93 -12.42 -3.34
C PRO A 110 0.03 -11.74 -2.30
N ARG A 111 0.06 -12.24 -1.07
CA ARG A 111 -0.73 -11.70 0.05
C ARG A 111 0.17 -11.44 1.24
N TRP A 112 -0.20 -10.44 2.04
CA TRP A 112 0.43 -10.21 3.31
C TRP A 112 0.22 -11.40 4.24
N ARG A 113 1.31 -11.81 4.88
CA ARG A 113 1.31 -12.75 5.98
C ARG A 113 1.97 -12.07 7.17
N ALA A 114 1.41 -12.31 8.34
CA ALA A 114 1.90 -11.77 9.58
C ALA A 114 2.10 -12.91 10.55
N ASP A 115 3.31 -13.00 11.10
CA ASP A 115 3.67 -14.04 12.03
C ASP A 115 3.08 -13.78 13.43
N ALA A 116 3.35 -14.70 14.33
CA ALA A 116 3.04 -14.52 15.74
C ALA A 116 3.73 -13.27 16.30
N TRP A 117 3.06 -12.60 17.23
CA TRP A 117 3.67 -11.53 17.99
C TRP A 117 4.81 -12.07 18.86
N THR A 118 5.91 -11.32 18.93
CA THR A 118 6.94 -11.50 19.94
C THR A 118 6.34 -11.32 21.32
N SER A 119 7.04 -11.82 22.34
CA SER A 119 6.72 -11.44 23.72
C SER A 119 6.73 -9.92 23.90
N CYS A 120 5.88 -9.46 24.81
CA CYS A 120 5.82 -8.05 25.17
C CYS A 120 7.17 -7.59 25.74
N GLU A 121 7.66 -6.43 25.30
CA GLU A 121 8.96 -5.91 25.76
C GLU A 121 8.97 -5.72 27.29
N GLU A 122 9.82 -6.46 27.99
CA GLU A 122 9.86 -6.40 29.46
C GLU A 122 10.54 -5.14 30.01
N SER A 123 11.59 -4.69 29.33
CA SER A 123 12.51 -3.66 29.84
C SER A 123 12.30 -2.28 29.21
N ARG A 124 11.50 -2.20 28.14
CA ARG A 124 11.26 -0.98 27.37
C ARG A 124 9.78 -0.62 27.44
N CYS A 125 9.47 0.18 28.43
CA CYS A 125 8.13 0.70 28.62
C CYS A 125 7.81 1.80 27.62
N PHE A 126 6.56 1.84 27.20
CA PHE A 126 6.04 2.86 26.30
C PHE A 126 5.21 3.89 27.10
N THR A 127 4.12 3.44 27.72
CA THR A 127 3.32 4.26 28.65
C THR A 127 2.98 3.45 29.91
N TRP A 128 2.09 3.98 30.75
CA TRP A 128 1.65 3.34 31.98
C TRP A 128 1.08 1.95 31.72
N ASN A 129 1.68 0.93 32.33
CA ASN A 129 1.35 -0.49 32.17
C ASN A 129 1.42 -1.01 30.73
N THR A 130 2.10 -0.31 29.81
CA THR A 130 2.26 -0.80 28.44
C THR A 130 3.70 -0.81 27.98
N ALA A 131 3.98 -1.82 27.17
CA ALA A 131 5.19 -1.91 26.38
C ALA A 131 4.81 -2.24 24.94
N MET A 132 5.80 -2.51 24.09
CA MET A 132 5.58 -2.81 22.68
C MET A 132 5.87 -4.28 22.40
N GLN A 133 5.12 -4.85 21.46
CA GLN A 133 5.46 -6.11 20.81
C GLN A 133 5.57 -5.92 19.32
N ARG A 134 6.33 -6.81 18.68
CA ARG A 134 6.61 -6.79 17.24
C ARG A 134 6.17 -8.11 16.62
N ARG A 135 5.94 -8.11 15.32
CA ARG A 135 5.85 -9.35 14.54
C ARG A 135 6.52 -9.13 13.19
N GLU A 136 6.85 -10.21 12.51
CA GLU A 136 7.27 -10.13 11.13
C GLU A 136 6.03 -10.03 10.23
N VAL A 137 6.14 -9.21 9.17
CA VAL A 137 5.10 -9.02 8.17
C VAL A 137 5.79 -9.11 6.81
N SER A 138 5.43 -10.13 6.04
CA SER A 138 6.04 -10.45 4.75
C SER A 138 4.99 -10.61 3.65
N CYS A 139 5.36 -10.27 2.43
CA CYS A 139 4.53 -10.50 1.25
C CYS A 139 4.87 -11.88 0.70
N GLN A 140 3.90 -12.79 0.70
CA GLN A 140 4.12 -14.20 0.34
C GLN A 140 3.27 -14.62 -0.85
N LEU A 141 3.88 -15.39 -1.74
CA LEU A 141 3.18 -16.14 -2.78
C LEU A 141 2.36 -17.31 -2.16
N PRO A 142 1.42 -17.90 -2.91
CA PRO A 142 0.62 -19.04 -2.43
C PRO A 142 1.45 -20.25 -2.01
N ASN A 143 2.62 -20.44 -2.63
CA ASN A 143 3.58 -21.49 -2.29
C ASN A 143 4.38 -21.22 -0.99
N GLY A 144 4.15 -20.09 -0.32
CA GLY A 144 4.84 -19.68 0.91
C GLY A 144 6.16 -18.93 0.70
N SER A 145 6.61 -18.72 -0.54
CA SER A 145 7.85 -17.97 -0.78
C SER A 145 7.65 -16.47 -0.55
N ASN A 146 8.61 -15.84 0.12
CA ASN A 146 8.65 -14.39 0.33
C ASN A 146 9.05 -13.67 -0.96
N VAL A 147 8.31 -12.61 -1.30
CA VAL A 147 8.57 -11.75 -2.45
C VAL A 147 8.68 -10.29 -2.02
N ASP A 148 9.03 -9.40 -2.95
CA ASP A 148 9.09 -7.97 -2.66
C ASP A 148 7.74 -7.47 -2.14
N THR A 149 7.79 -6.76 -1.02
CA THR A 149 6.68 -6.07 -0.37
C THR A 149 5.79 -5.25 -1.31
N LYS A 150 6.37 -4.67 -2.38
CA LYS A 150 5.65 -3.85 -3.36
C LYS A 150 4.63 -4.63 -4.17
N LEU A 151 4.75 -5.97 -4.23
CA LEU A 151 3.80 -6.83 -4.93
C LEU A 151 2.52 -7.07 -4.13
N CYS A 152 2.53 -6.79 -2.83
CA CYS A 152 1.34 -6.80 -1.99
C CYS A 152 0.78 -5.39 -1.85
N SER A 153 -0.55 -5.27 -1.84
CA SER A 153 -1.21 -3.97 -1.65
C SER A 153 -0.96 -3.44 -0.23
N GLU A 154 -0.33 -2.26 -0.12
CA GLU A 154 -0.07 -1.60 1.18
C GLU A 154 -1.35 -1.34 1.99
N ARG A 155 -2.52 -1.19 1.34
CA ARG A 155 -3.82 -1.04 2.02
C ARG A 155 -4.13 -2.19 2.97
N ASN A 156 -3.67 -3.39 2.64
CA ASN A 156 -3.96 -4.61 3.40
C ASN A 156 -2.79 -5.01 4.31
N LYS A 157 -1.77 -4.15 4.46
CA LYS A 157 -0.57 -4.46 5.24
C LYS A 157 -0.89 -4.52 6.73
N PRO A 158 -0.69 -5.68 7.39
CA PRO A 158 -0.94 -5.80 8.81
C PRO A 158 0.05 -4.95 9.63
N PRO A 159 -0.34 -4.46 10.83
CA PRO A 159 0.56 -3.70 11.68
C PRO A 159 1.73 -4.57 12.16
N GLN A 160 2.94 -4.03 12.10
CA GLN A 160 4.16 -4.71 12.54
C GLN A 160 4.46 -4.51 14.03
N ARG A 161 3.83 -3.49 14.64
CA ARG A 161 4.02 -3.09 16.05
C ARG A 161 2.68 -2.86 16.69
N GLN A 162 2.53 -3.29 17.94
CA GLN A 162 1.37 -2.93 18.75
C GLN A 162 1.74 -2.80 20.22
N GLU A 163 0.89 -2.10 20.94
CA GLU A 163 0.96 -2.02 22.40
C GLU A 163 0.54 -3.35 23.04
N CYS A 164 1.19 -3.68 24.13
CA CYS A 164 0.90 -4.85 24.94
C CYS A 164 0.98 -4.48 26.42
N TYR A 165 0.23 -5.20 27.24
CA TYR A 165 0.21 -4.98 28.68
C TYR A 165 1.53 -5.46 29.31
N ASN A 166 2.12 -4.61 30.15
CA ASN A 166 3.30 -4.94 30.94
C ASN A 166 3.21 -4.28 32.32
N GLU A 167 2.93 -5.08 33.34
CA GLU A 167 2.85 -4.66 34.75
C GLU A 167 4.16 -4.05 35.31
N LYS A 168 5.31 -4.40 34.71
CA LYS A 168 6.61 -3.84 35.09
C LYS A 168 6.74 -2.37 34.66
N CYS A 169 5.88 -1.91 33.75
CA CYS A 169 5.81 -0.55 33.24
C CYS A 169 4.94 0.38 34.10
N LYS A 170 5.16 0.30 35.41
CA LYS A 170 4.58 1.20 36.40
C LYS A 170 5.61 2.24 36.83
N GLY A 171 5.29 3.52 36.74
CA GLY A 171 6.13 4.59 37.29
C GLY A 171 6.12 4.54 38.82
N THR A 172 7.30 4.59 39.46
CA THR A 172 7.45 4.66 40.91
C THR A 172 8.46 5.73 41.32
N TRP A 173 8.18 6.42 42.42
CA TRP A 173 9.12 7.36 43.01
C TRP A 173 10.24 6.60 43.71
N LYS A 174 11.47 6.72 43.19
CA LYS A 174 12.68 6.37 43.93
C LYS A 174 13.04 7.54 44.83
N VAL A 175 12.98 7.30 46.13
CA VAL A 175 13.21 8.31 47.16
C VAL A 175 14.69 8.30 47.53
N GLY A 176 15.36 9.45 47.40
CA GLY A 176 16.74 9.62 47.83
C GLY A 176 16.88 9.86 49.34
N GLU A 177 18.12 9.76 49.81
CA GLU A 177 18.48 10.11 51.19
C GLU A 177 18.24 11.58 51.48
N TRP A 178 18.02 11.89 52.76
CA TRP A 178 17.94 13.27 53.21
C TRP A 178 19.32 13.92 53.22
N SER A 179 19.38 15.18 52.80
CA SER A 179 20.52 16.04 53.03
C SER A 179 20.76 16.22 54.53
N GLU A 180 21.94 16.75 54.83
CA GLU A 180 22.20 17.32 56.15
C GLU A 180 21.21 18.47 56.45
N CYS A 181 21.00 18.73 57.74
CA CYS A 181 20.12 19.82 58.17
C CYS A 181 20.77 21.16 57.87
N ALA A 182 20.12 21.99 57.05
CA ALA A 182 20.52 23.37 56.83
C ALA A 182 20.05 24.24 57.99
N ALA A 183 20.75 24.14 59.12
CA ALA A 183 20.54 24.96 60.31
C ALA A 183 21.86 25.16 61.07
N PRO A 184 22.04 26.32 61.72
CA PRO A 184 23.01 26.48 62.80
C PRO A 184 22.83 25.43 63.89
N CYS A 185 23.87 25.20 64.69
CA CYS A 185 23.85 24.16 65.71
C CYS A 185 22.65 24.34 66.67
N GLU A 186 21.96 23.24 66.94
CA GLU A 186 20.77 23.15 67.80
C GLU A 186 19.54 23.98 67.42
N THR A 187 19.58 24.77 66.35
CA THR A 187 18.44 25.56 65.87
C THR A 187 17.56 24.76 64.90
N GLN A 188 16.35 25.26 64.64
CA GLN A 188 15.45 24.67 63.65
C GLN A 188 15.91 25.04 62.23
N GLY A 189 15.99 24.04 61.36
CA GLY A 189 16.28 24.23 59.94
C GLY A 189 15.50 23.27 59.06
N ILE A 190 15.96 23.15 57.82
CA ILE A 190 15.30 22.37 56.78
C ILE A 190 16.31 21.41 56.17
N LYS A 191 15.86 20.20 55.86
CA LYS A 191 16.61 19.27 54.99
C LYS A 191 15.79 18.86 53.79
N TYR A 192 16.50 18.59 52.70
CA TYR A 192 15.94 18.29 51.39
C TYR A 192 16.27 16.86 50.99
N ARG A 193 15.48 16.28 50.10
CA ARG A 193 15.83 15.04 49.42
C ARG A 193 15.38 15.09 47.97
N ILE A 194 16.02 14.29 47.13
CA ILE A 194 15.71 14.22 45.71
C ILE A 194 14.79 13.03 45.45
N LEU A 195 13.82 13.21 44.55
CA LEU A 195 13.01 12.12 44.02
C LEU A 195 13.38 11.87 42.56
N GLN A 196 13.46 10.60 42.18
CA GLN A 196 13.65 10.19 40.80
C GLN A 196 12.44 9.36 40.37
N CYS A 197 11.78 9.72 39.27
CA CYS A 197 10.75 8.86 38.69
C CYS A 197 11.42 7.73 37.91
N VAL A 198 11.18 6.48 38.30
CA VAL A 198 11.77 5.30 37.69
C VAL A 198 10.72 4.25 37.36
N TRP A 199 11.02 3.36 36.41
CA TRP A 199 10.15 2.23 36.10
C TRP A 199 10.26 1.18 37.20
N PHE A 200 9.13 0.60 37.61
CA PHE A 200 9.09 -0.40 38.67
C PHE A 200 9.95 -1.63 38.34
N GLY A 201 9.88 -2.14 37.11
CA GLY A 201 10.67 -3.29 36.68
C GLY A 201 12.16 -3.02 36.55
N THR A 202 12.54 -1.98 35.80
CA THR A 202 13.95 -1.77 35.43
C THR A 202 14.72 -0.82 36.34
N LYS A 203 14.02 -0.06 37.20
CA LYS A 203 14.58 1.02 38.01
C LYS A 203 15.29 2.13 37.20
N LYS A 204 15.15 2.13 35.87
CA LYS A 204 15.66 3.18 34.97
C LYS A 204 14.73 4.39 34.99
N PRO A 205 15.21 5.60 34.61
CA PRO A 205 14.39 6.80 34.54
C PRO A 205 13.12 6.60 33.70
N ALA A 206 11.97 7.03 34.23
CA ALA A 206 10.64 6.84 33.63
C ALA A 206 9.96 8.14 33.18
N GLY A 207 10.71 9.25 33.12
CA GLY A 207 10.20 10.55 32.69
C GLY A 207 8.99 10.97 33.52
N ASN A 208 7.84 11.10 32.85
CA ASN A 208 6.60 11.60 33.45
C ASN A 208 5.65 10.49 33.96
N ALA A 209 6.08 9.23 34.00
CA ALA A 209 5.23 8.10 34.41
C ALA A 209 4.73 8.18 35.86
N CYS A 210 5.32 9.03 36.70
CA CYS A 210 4.92 9.24 38.10
C CYS A 210 4.02 10.47 38.30
N ARG A 211 3.56 11.13 37.22
CA ARG A 211 2.78 12.39 37.29
C ARG A 211 1.54 12.28 38.18
N ASP A 212 0.82 11.17 38.05
CA ASP A 212 -0.44 10.93 38.77
C ASP A 212 -0.24 10.08 40.03
N GLN A 213 1.01 9.83 40.43
CA GLN A 213 1.35 9.10 41.65
C GLN A 213 1.54 10.07 42.82
N PRO A 214 1.14 9.68 44.05
CA PRO A 214 1.39 10.49 45.25
C PRO A 214 2.88 10.84 45.37
N ARG A 215 3.19 12.14 45.34
CA ARG A 215 4.57 12.64 45.40
C ARG A 215 5.04 12.73 46.85
N PRO A 216 6.07 11.96 47.26
CA PRO A 216 6.63 12.06 48.60
C PRO A 216 7.15 13.47 48.92
N SER A 217 7.17 13.85 50.20
CA SER A 217 7.73 15.15 50.62
C SER A 217 9.20 15.27 50.23
N VAL A 218 9.61 16.38 49.63
CA VAL A 218 11.03 16.64 49.29
C VAL A 218 11.74 17.47 50.35
N MET A 219 11.00 17.93 51.35
CA MET A 219 11.45 18.87 52.36
C MET A 219 10.87 18.46 53.71
N LYS A 220 11.67 18.52 54.77
CA LYS A 220 11.19 18.42 56.15
C LYS A 220 11.98 19.30 57.10
N VAL A 221 11.34 19.66 58.21
CA VAL A 221 11.98 20.35 59.33
C VAL A 221 12.95 19.39 60.04
N CYS A 222 14.06 19.94 60.53
CA CYS A 222 15.07 19.24 61.32
C CYS A 222 15.70 20.16 62.37
N LYS A 223 16.39 19.58 63.35
CA LYS A 223 17.24 20.30 64.29
C LYS A 223 18.69 20.23 63.82
N GLY A 224 19.41 21.34 63.89
CA GLY A 224 20.84 21.43 63.60
C GLY A 224 21.66 20.46 64.45
N ARG A 225 22.89 20.17 64.01
CA ARG A 225 23.82 19.31 64.76
C ARG A 225 24.07 19.89 66.17
N PRO A 226 24.42 19.07 67.16
CA PRO A 226 24.87 19.56 68.45
C PRO A 226 26.05 20.53 68.29
N CYS A 227 26.10 21.60 69.07
CA CYS A 227 27.24 22.50 69.06
C CYS A 227 28.46 21.76 69.66
N SER A 228 29.63 21.87 69.02
CA SER A 228 30.89 21.43 69.65
C SER A 228 31.20 22.36 70.83
N GLN A 229 31.31 21.79 72.03
CA GLN A 229 31.67 22.50 73.26
C GLN A 229 33.07 23.11 73.19
#